data_AF-A0A8K0WJ24-F1
#
_entry.id   AF-A0A8K0WJ24-F1
#
_cell.length_a   1.000
_cell.length_b   1.000
_cell.length_c   1.000
_cell.angle_alpha   90.00
_cell.angle_beta   90.00
_cell.angle_gamma   90.00
#
_symmetry.space_group_name_H-M   'P 1'
#
loop_
_entity.id
_entity.type
_entity.pdbx_description
1 polymer ?
#
loop_
_entity_poly.entity_id
_entity_poly.type
_entity_poly.pdbx_seq_one_letter_code
_entity_poly.pdbx_strand_id
1 'polypeptide(L)'
;MPSSQDFGLGFLAGFLAAVLVGFITSALLSTRQDEYGLGHWKLNIKTPLRSMWMNVGYWRNEQGEPIEDFPEASAALLREVINTAGFAKGDGGKTAILDLGFGCGDQTWDLVQLMHAEKSGFQYVGLSLDQYQVRAAQRRIHRDVTAHTAMGQETLSAVHLFCADAARPETWNRQISESVESLSDQAFSERWLLALDCIYHFKPSRKPVFQLATSKLHANLMLFDLILNDQASAKDIFFARLVSIIMRCPVKTFMTEPEYRQQLEECGFEPESIVMREITDHVFSGLAGFIQRQDAALAEYSISLGGFKLAQRLFEWFDRSRVVKAVIVVARAKQK
;
A
#
# COMPACT_ATOMS: atom_id res chain seq x y z
N MET A 1 12.03 44.77 49.59
CA MET A 1 12.45 43.84 48.52
C MET A 1 12.30 42.44 49.07
N PRO A 2 11.53 41.53 48.43
CA PRO A 2 11.44 40.15 48.89
C PRO A 2 12.83 39.51 48.84
N SER A 3 13.17 38.70 49.84
CA SER A 3 14.50 38.10 49.92
C SER A 3 14.65 37.01 48.86
N SER A 4 15.88 36.77 48.39
CA SER A 4 16.15 35.69 47.43
C SER A 4 15.73 34.29 47.93
N GLN A 5 15.54 34.14 49.25
CA GLN A 5 15.03 32.93 49.88
C GLN A 5 13.51 32.75 49.66
N ASP A 6 12.73 33.84 49.68
CA ASP A 6 11.27 33.79 49.46
C ASP A 6 10.93 33.40 48.02
N PHE A 7 11.75 33.85 47.06
CA PHE A 7 11.61 33.48 45.65
C PHE A 7 11.96 32.00 45.40
N GLY A 8 13.02 31.49 46.04
CA GLY A 8 13.41 30.08 45.95
C GLY A 8 12.35 29.15 46.55
N LEU A 9 11.76 29.53 47.68
CA LEU A 9 10.69 28.76 48.32
C LEU A 9 9.41 28.73 47.47
N GLY A 10 9.05 29.88 46.89
CA GLY A 10 7.89 30.00 45.99
C GLY A 10 8.05 29.17 44.71
N PHE A 11 9.25 29.15 44.12
CA PHE A 11 9.56 28.34 42.95
C PHE A 11 9.49 26.83 43.26
N LEU A 12 10.05 26.41 44.40
CA LEU A 12 10.02 25.00 44.83
C LEU A 12 8.59 24.53 45.12
N ALA A 13 7.78 25.36 45.80
CA ALA A 13 6.37 25.07 46.06
C ALA A 13 5.54 24.99 44.77
N GLY A 14 5.77 25.90 43.82
CA GLY A 14 5.11 25.87 42.50
C GLY A 14 5.48 24.64 41.68
N PHE A 15 6.75 24.24 41.69
CA PHE A 15 7.22 23.03 41.02
C PHE A 15 6.59 21.76 41.62
N LEU A 16 6.57 21.64 42.96
CA LEU A 16 5.94 20.52 43.65
C LEU A 16 4.44 20.44 43.39
N ALA A 17 3.74 21.58 43.35
CA ALA A 17 2.32 21.63 43.01
C ALA A 17 2.07 21.20 41.55
N ALA A 18 2.91 21.64 40.59
CA ALA A 18 2.79 21.24 39.19
C ALA A 18 3.06 19.74 38.99
N VAL A 19 4.06 19.19 39.69
CA VAL A 19 4.34 17.75 39.71
C VAL A 19 3.16 16.99 40.32
N LEU A 20 2.61 17.46 41.44
CA LEU A 20 1.45 16.83 42.09
C LEU A 20 0.20 16.85 41.19
N VAL A 21 -0.07 17.97 40.52
CA VAL A 21 -1.16 18.07 39.53
C VAL A 21 -0.89 17.15 38.34
N GLY A 22 0.36 17.05 37.86
CA GLY A 22 0.78 16.11 36.84
C GLY A 22 0.58 14.64 37.24
N PHE A 23 0.90 14.29 38.49
CA PHE A 23 0.64 12.96 39.04
C PHE A 23 -0.85 12.70 39.24
N ILE A 24 -1.63 13.66 39.73
CA ILE A 24 -3.09 13.51 39.92
C ILE A 24 -3.78 13.39 38.58
N THR A 25 -3.41 14.19 37.57
CA THR A 25 -3.95 14.08 36.20
C THR A 25 -3.52 12.78 35.53
N SER A 26 -2.26 12.38 35.63
CA SER A 26 -1.79 11.08 35.13
C SER A 26 -2.48 9.91 35.83
N ALA A 27 -2.69 10.00 37.15
CA ALA A 27 -3.42 9.00 37.93
C ALA A 27 -4.90 8.97 37.55
N LEU A 28 -5.59 10.11 37.42
CA LEU A 28 -6.99 10.19 36.96
C LEU A 28 -7.17 9.73 35.50
N LEU A 29 -6.17 9.92 34.65
CA LEU A 29 -6.16 9.42 33.27
C LEU A 29 -5.83 7.92 33.22
N SER A 30 -5.00 7.41 34.14
CA SER A 30 -4.63 5.99 34.24
C SER A 30 -5.68 5.15 34.97
N THR A 31 -6.44 5.72 35.92
CA THR A 31 -7.54 5.03 36.63
C THR A 31 -8.82 4.95 35.80
N ARG A 32 -8.84 5.50 34.59
CA ARG A 32 -9.81 5.15 33.53
C ARG A 32 -9.39 3.92 32.71
N GLN A 33 -8.41 3.14 33.17
CA GLN A 33 -8.25 1.77 32.69
C GLN A 33 -9.18 0.88 33.49
N ASP A 34 -10.38 0.75 32.97
CA ASP A 34 -11.44 -0.13 33.42
C ASP A 34 -10.90 -1.57 33.55
N GLU A 35 -10.65 -2.04 34.78
CA GLU A 35 -10.29 -3.44 35.06
C GLU A 35 -11.36 -4.43 34.55
N TYR A 36 -12.57 -3.94 34.25
CA TYR A 36 -13.69 -4.66 33.66
C TYR A 36 -14.10 -4.15 32.26
N GLY A 37 -13.22 -3.41 31.58
CA GLY A 37 -13.49 -2.92 30.23
C GLY A 37 -13.63 -4.06 29.21
N LEU A 38 -14.09 -3.73 28.00
CA LEU A 38 -14.29 -4.71 26.92
C LEU A 38 -12.98 -5.30 26.36
N GLY A 39 -11.81 -5.04 26.96
CA GLY A 39 -10.49 -5.46 26.49
C GLY A 39 -10.29 -6.96 26.26
N HIS A 40 -11.17 -7.81 26.81
CA HIS A 40 -11.21 -9.25 26.56
C HIS A 40 -11.56 -9.62 25.11
N TRP A 41 -12.02 -8.68 24.27
CA TRP A 41 -12.13 -8.88 22.82
C TRP A 41 -10.82 -9.40 22.20
N LYS A 42 -9.67 -8.96 22.74
CA LYS A 42 -8.33 -9.39 22.31
C LYS A 42 -8.11 -10.91 22.45
N LEU A 43 -8.72 -11.53 23.46
CA LEU A 43 -8.65 -12.99 23.68
C LEU A 43 -9.53 -13.77 22.71
N ASN A 44 -10.50 -13.11 22.08
CA ASN A 44 -11.48 -13.72 21.18
C ASN A 44 -11.14 -13.50 19.69
N ILE A 45 -10.10 -12.73 19.38
CA ILE A 45 -9.58 -12.62 18.02
C ILE A 45 -8.98 -13.97 17.62
N LYS A 46 -9.48 -14.52 16.50
CA LYS A 46 -8.88 -15.70 15.89
C LYS A 46 -7.57 -15.31 15.21
N THR A 47 -6.49 -15.99 15.58
CA THR A 47 -5.19 -15.83 14.93
C THR A 47 -4.80 -17.12 14.20
N PRO A 48 -4.07 -17.02 13.08
CA PRO A 48 -3.67 -15.79 12.39
C PRO A 48 -4.87 -15.06 11.77
N LEU A 49 -4.78 -13.73 11.61
CA LEU A 49 -5.81 -12.96 10.92
C LEU A 49 -5.98 -13.48 9.49
N ARG A 50 -7.23 -13.55 9.02
CA ARG A 50 -7.56 -14.08 7.68
C ARG A 50 -6.97 -13.21 6.56
N SER A 51 -6.96 -11.91 6.76
CA SER A 51 -6.40 -10.94 5.82
C SER A 51 -5.81 -9.76 6.56
N MET A 52 -4.78 -9.16 5.96
CA MET A 52 -4.22 -7.87 6.34
C MET A 52 -4.01 -7.01 5.08
N TRP A 53 -4.92 -7.16 4.11
CA TRP A 53 -4.98 -6.29 2.94
C TRP A 53 -5.00 -4.82 3.38
N MET A 54 -4.26 -4.00 2.64
CA MET A 54 -4.29 -2.55 2.78
C MET A 54 -4.03 -1.96 1.42
N ASN A 55 -5.11 -1.63 0.73
CA ASN A 55 -5.12 -0.73 -0.42
C ASN A 55 -6.48 -0.01 -0.43
N VAL A 56 -6.70 0.87 -1.41
CA VAL A 56 -7.97 1.61 -1.50
C VAL A 56 -9.17 0.79 -1.96
N GLY A 57 -8.94 -0.39 -2.54
CA GLY A 57 -9.96 -1.31 -3.05
C GLY A 57 -10.66 -0.82 -4.33
N TYR A 58 -11.24 -1.78 -5.05
CA TYR A 58 -12.19 -1.56 -6.15
C TYR A 58 -13.53 -2.13 -5.69
N TRP A 59 -14.52 -1.25 -5.49
CA TRP A 59 -15.74 -1.55 -4.73
C TRP A 59 -16.92 -1.97 -5.62
N ARG A 60 -16.58 -2.70 -6.68
CA ARG A 60 -17.52 -3.32 -7.62
C ARG A 60 -17.00 -4.71 -7.99
N ASN A 61 -17.87 -5.70 -8.02
CA ASN A 61 -17.51 -7.02 -8.50
C ASN A 61 -17.55 -7.08 -10.04
N GLU A 62 -17.27 -8.24 -10.61
CA GLU A 62 -17.26 -8.46 -12.07
C GLU A 62 -18.62 -8.20 -12.73
N GLN A 63 -19.71 -8.28 -11.98
CA GLN A 63 -21.07 -7.99 -12.44
C GLN A 63 -21.44 -6.51 -12.28
N GLY A 64 -20.56 -5.69 -11.69
CA GLY A 64 -20.84 -4.28 -11.42
C GLY A 64 -21.64 -4.03 -10.15
N GLU A 65 -21.80 -5.04 -9.28
CA GLU A 65 -22.50 -4.90 -8.00
C GLU A 65 -21.57 -4.41 -6.89
N PRO A 66 -22.08 -3.66 -5.89
CA PRO A 66 -21.27 -3.19 -4.76
C PRO A 66 -20.64 -4.33 -3.96
N ILE A 67 -19.37 -4.16 -3.59
CA ILE A 67 -18.67 -5.04 -2.63
C ILE A 67 -18.79 -4.46 -1.22
N GLU A 68 -19.01 -5.30 -0.22
CA GLU A 68 -19.07 -4.87 1.19
C GLU A 68 -17.82 -5.23 2.00
N ASP A 69 -17.14 -6.31 1.62
CA ASP A 69 -15.95 -6.84 2.30
C ASP A 69 -14.66 -6.18 1.78
N PHE A 70 -13.82 -5.72 2.72
CA PHE A 70 -12.60 -4.98 2.37
C PHE A 70 -11.53 -5.85 1.68
N PRO A 71 -11.17 -7.05 2.20
CA PRO A 71 -10.32 -7.99 1.48
C PRO A 71 -10.80 -8.29 0.05
N GLU A 72 -12.10 -8.47 -0.15
CA GLU A 72 -12.67 -8.68 -1.49
C GLU A 72 -12.45 -7.47 -2.40
N ALA A 73 -12.74 -6.24 -1.93
CA ALA A 73 -12.50 -5.03 -2.70
C ALA A 73 -11.00 -4.82 -3.00
N SER A 74 -10.11 -5.16 -2.06
CA SER A 74 -8.67 -5.08 -2.25
C SER A 74 -8.15 -6.06 -3.30
N ALA A 75 -8.66 -7.30 -3.29
CA ALA A 75 -8.36 -8.28 -4.33
C ALA A 75 -8.96 -7.89 -5.69
N ALA A 76 -10.15 -7.29 -5.72
CA ALA A 76 -10.76 -6.78 -6.94
C ALA A 76 -9.89 -5.69 -7.59
N LEU A 77 -9.28 -4.80 -6.81
CA LEU A 77 -8.34 -3.80 -7.35
C LEU A 77 -7.12 -4.44 -8.01
N LEU A 78 -6.52 -5.46 -7.39
CA LEU A 78 -5.42 -6.22 -7.98
C LEU A 78 -5.84 -6.87 -9.30
N ARG A 79 -7.02 -7.52 -9.34
CA ARG A 79 -7.57 -8.12 -10.57
C ARG A 79 -7.77 -7.08 -11.66
N GLU A 80 -8.30 -5.92 -11.34
CA GLU A 80 -8.48 -4.84 -12.31
C GLU A 80 -7.14 -4.34 -12.88
N VAL A 81 -6.08 -4.25 -12.08
CA VAL A 81 -4.72 -3.95 -12.56
C VAL A 81 -4.21 -5.03 -13.51
N ILE A 82 -4.28 -6.30 -13.11
CA ILE A 82 -3.85 -7.47 -13.90
C ILE A 82 -4.62 -7.57 -15.22
N ASN A 83 -5.95 -7.37 -15.17
CA ASN A 83 -6.83 -7.41 -16.33
C ASN A 83 -6.51 -6.28 -17.31
N THR A 84 -6.23 -5.07 -16.81
CA THR A 84 -5.84 -3.93 -17.66
C THR A 84 -4.48 -4.19 -18.31
N ALA A 85 -3.57 -4.86 -17.61
CA ALA A 85 -2.27 -5.25 -18.13
C ALA A 85 -2.35 -6.33 -19.23
N GLY A 86 -3.47 -7.04 -19.32
CA GLY A 86 -3.62 -8.21 -20.19
C GLY A 86 -2.76 -9.40 -19.73
N PHE A 87 -2.36 -9.41 -18.46
CA PHE A 87 -1.41 -10.36 -17.88
C PHE A 87 -1.88 -11.82 -18.02
N ALA A 88 -3.17 -12.09 -17.78
CA ALA A 88 -3.78 -13.43 -17.87
C ALA A 88 -4.05 -13.93 -19.31
N LYS A 89 -3.73 -13.14 -20.34
CA LYS A 89 -3.94 -13.51 -21.76
C LYS A 89 -2.67 -14.01 -22.45
N GLY A 90 -1.60 -14.22 -21.70
CA GLY A 90 -0.33 -14.72 -22.21
C GLY A 90 -0.46 -16.12 -22.83
N ASP A 91 0.40 -16.37 -23.81
CA ASP A 91 0.60 -17.57 -24.62
C ASP A 91 1.19 -18.78 -23.84
N GLY A 92 0.98 -18.83 -22.52
CA GLY A 92 1.47 -19.90 -21.64
C GLY A 92 2.97 -19.85 -21.33
N GLY A 93 3.63 -18.73 -21.66
CA GLY A 93 5.04 -18.51 -21.35
C GLY A 93 5.32 -18.27 -19.86
N LYS A 94 6.60 -18.33 -19.46
CA LYS A 94 6.98 -18.11 -18.07
C LYS A 94 6.95 -16.62 -17.73
N THR A 95 6.52 -16.29 -16.52
CA THR A 95 6.35 -14.90 -16.10
C THR A 95 7.19 -14.55 -14.88
N ALA A 96 7.85 -13.40 -14.92
CA ALA A 96 8.59 -12.83 -13.80
C ALA A 96 7.91 -11.56 -13.27
N ILE A 97 7.75 -11.46 -11.95
CA ILE A 97 7.13 -10.31 -11.28
C ILE A 97 8.09 -9.72 -10.25
N LEU A 98 8.35 -8.42 -10.37
CA LEU A 98 8.89 -7.59 -9.30
C LEU A 98 7.75 -6.80 -8.67
N ASP A 99 7.33 -7.20 -7.46
CA ASP A 99 6.25 -6.56 -6.71
C ASP A 99 6.80 -5.57 -5.68
N LEU A 100 6.41 -4.32 -5.83
CA LEU A 100 6.82 -3.21 -4.99
C LEU A 100 5.74 -2.91 -3.95
N GLY A 101 6.08 -3.07 -2.68
CA GLY A 101 5.16 -2.83 -1.57
C GLY A 101 4.16 -3.96 -1.37
N PHE A 102 4.62 -5.21 -1.34
CA PHE A 102 3.73 -6.38 -1.23
C PHE A 102 2.90 -6.46 0.08
N GLY A 103 3.19 -5.59 1.05
CA GLY A 103 2.46 -5.51 2.32
C GLY A 103 2.57 -6.80 3.13
N CYS A 104 1.45 -7.24 3.69
CA CYS A 104 1.38 -8.45 4.53
C CYS A 104 1.26 -9.77 3.75
N GLY A 105 1.42 -9.74 2.43
CA GLY A 105 1.45 -10.94 1.57
C GLY A 105 0.09 -11.42 1.06
N ASP A 106 -0.99 -10.69 1.31
CA ASP A 106 -2.30 -10.98 0.71
C ASP A 106 -2.22 -10.89 -0.83
N GLN A 107 -1.64 -9.82 -1.38
CA GLN A 107 -1.45 -9.68 -2.82
C GLN A 107 -0.51 -10.74 -3.41
N THR A 108 0.57 -11.07 -2.69
CA THR A 108 1.49 -12.14 -3.07
C THR A 108 0.76 -13.47 -3.18
N TRP A 109 -0.11 -13.78 -2.23
CA TRP A 109 -0.86 -15.04 -2.21
C TRP A 109 -1.88 -15.11 -3.35
N ASP A 110 -2.58 -14.03 -3.64
CA ASP A 110 -3.52 -13.97 -4.77
C ASP A 110 -2.81 -14.17 -6.12
N LEU A 111 -1.63 -13.56 -6.31
CA LEU A 111 -0.80 -13.78 -7.50
C LEU A 111 -0.30 -15.21 -7.59
N VAL A 112 0.20 -15.78 -6.49
CA VAL A 112 0.68 -17.17 -6.45
C VAL A 112 -0.42 -18.17 -6.84
N GLN A 113 -1.66 -17.95 -6.38
CA GLN A 113 -2.81 -18.76 -6.79
C GLN A 113 -3.15 -18.59 -8.27
N LEU A 114 -3.14 -17.35 -8.78
CA LEU A 114 -3.40 -17.06 -10.19
C LEU A 114 -2.37 -17.77 -11.10
N MET A 115 -1.09 -17.63 -10.81
CA MET A 115 -0.01 -18.25 -11.60
C MET A 115 -0.09 -19.77 -11.60
N HIS A 116 -0.47 -20.36 -10.47
CA HIS A 116 -0.68 -21.80 -10.37
C HIS A 116 -1.87 -22.27 -11.20
N ALA A 117 -2.98 -21.53 -11.17
CA ALA A 117 -4.17 -21.85 -11.96
C ALA A 117 -3.89 -21.79 -13.47
N GLU A 118 -3.05 -20.85 -13.92
CA GLU A 118 -2.63 -20.71 -15.31
C GLU A 118 -1.58 -21.75 -15.75
N LYS A 119 -1.02 -22.53 -14.81
CA LYS A 119 0.04 -23.53 -15.06
C LYS A 119 1.28 -22.97 -15.77
N SER A 120 1.49 -21.66 -15.71
CA SER A 120 2.67 -21.00 -16.22
C SER A 120 3.80 -21.09 -15.19
N GLY A 121 5.05 -21.30 -15.64
CA GLY A 121 6.19 -21.14 -14.76
C GLY A 121 6.29 -19.68 -14.30
N PHE A 122 6.57 -19.44 -13.02
CA PHE A 122 6.62 -18.09 -12.49
C PHE A 122 7.84 -17.88 -11.59
N GLN A 123 8.32 -16.64 -11.53
CA GLN A 123 9.25 -16.18 -10.51
C GLN A 123 8.77 -14.85 -9.95
N TYR A 124 8.81 -14.72 -8.62
CA TYR A 124 8.29 -13.57 -7.92
C TYR A 124 9.33 -13.05 -6.94
N VAL A 125 9.65 -11.76 -7.05
CA VAL A 125 10.43 -11.03 -6.05
C VAL A 125 9.57 -9.89 -5.50
N GLY A 126 9.28 -9.93 -4.21
CA GLY A 126 8.56 -8.89 -3.51
C GLY A 126 9.50 -8.06 -2.64
N LEU A 127 9.36 -6.74 -2.69
CA LEU A 127 10.03 -5.80 -1.79
C LEU A 127 9.01 -5.08 -0.90
N SER A 128 9.24 -5.02 0.40
CA SER A 128 8.52 -4.12 1.31
C SER A 128 9.50 -3.38 2.22
N LEU A 129 9.17 -2.14 2.60
CA LEU A 129 10.02 -1.33 3.47
C LEU A 129 9.91 -1.76 4.95
N ASP A 130 8.84 -2.46 5.32
CA ASP A 130 8.54 -2.83 6.71
C ASP A 130 8.90 -4.30 6.98
N GLN A 131 9.82 -4.54 7.92
CA GLN A 131 10.28 -5.90 8.25
C GLN A 131 9.19 -6.77 8.89
N TYR A 132 8.21 -6.19 9.60
CA TYR A 132 7.10 -6.94 10.17
C TYR A 132 6.14 -7.42 9.08
N GLN A 133 5.87 -6.57 8.08
CA GLN A 133 5.11 -6.96 6.89
C GLN A 133 5.79 -8.11 6.14
N VAL A 134 7.11 -8.02 5.92
CA VAL A 134 7.90 -9.09 5.28
C VAL A 134 7.77 -10.41 6.04
N ARG A 135 7.95 -10.38 7.37
CA ARG A 135 7.82 -11.58 8.21
C ARG A 135 6.40 -12.15 8.19
N ALA A 136 5.38 -11.30 8.21
CA ALA A 136 3.98 -11.72 8.13
C ALA A 136 3.69 -12.41 6.79
N ALA A 137 4.13 -11.81 5.68
CA ALA A 137 3.98 -12.36 4.34
C ALA A 137 4.71 -13.70 4.18
N GLN A 138 5.97 -13.81 4.62
CA GLN A 138 6.74 -15.06 4.55
C GLN A 138 6.04 -16.20 5.31
N ARG A 139 5.54 -15.93 6.53
CA ARG A 139 4.78 -16.93 7.30
C ARG A 139 3.48 -17.32 6.60
N ARG A 140 2.78 -16.35 6.01
CA ARG A 140 1.55 -16.59 5.27
C ARG A 140 1.80 -17.49 4.07
N ILE A 141 2.72 -17.11 3.19
CA ILE A 141 3.05 -17.89 1.98
C ILE A 141 3.50 -19.28 2.35
N HIS A 142 4.39 -19.44 3.35
CA HIS A 142 4.82 -20.75 3.79
C HIS A 142 3.66 -21.63 4.28
N ARG A 143 2.79 -21.07 5.12
CA ARG A 143 1.60 -21.76 5.66
C ARG A 143 0.63 -22.15 4.53
N ASP A 144 0.29 -21.20 3.67
CA ASP A 144 -0.78 -21.36 2.68
C ASP A 144 -0.34 -22.27 1.53
N VAL A 145 0.91 -22.18 1.06
CA VAL A 145 1.47 -23.11 0.08
C VAL A 145 1.54 -24.53 0.66
N THR A 146 2.04 -24.71 1.89
CA THR A 146 2.14 -26.04 2.52
C THR A 146 0.76 -26.68 2.75
N ALA A 147 -0.25 -25.87 3.04
CA ALA A 147 -1.63 -26.35 3.19
C ALA A 147 -2.27 -26.76 1.85
N HIS A 148 -1.83 -26.18 0.73
CA HIS A 148 -2.36 -26.50 -0.60
C HIS A 148 -1.55 -27.64 -1.22
N THR A 149 -2.05 -28.87 -1.13
CA THR A 149 -1.36 -30.09 -1.61
C THR A 149 -0.93 -30.07 -3.09
N ALA A 150 -1.58 -29.26 -3.93
CA ALA A 150 -1.22 -29.06 -5.34
C ALA A 150 -0.10 -28.03 -5.55
N MET A 151 0.23 -27.22 -4.53
CA MET A 151 1.29 -26.21 -4.55
C MET A 151 2.48 -26.77 -3.77
N GLY A 152 3.61 -26.95 -4.45
CA GLY A 152 4.75 -27.67 -3.92
C GLY A 152 5.89 -26.77 -3.45
N GLN A 153 7.00 -27.43 -3.08
CA GLN A 153 8.27 -26.77 -2.76
C GLN A 153 8.75 -25.86 -3.90
N GLU A 154 8.43 -26.18 -5.15
CA GLU A 154 8.77 -25.36 -6.32
C GLU A 154 8.17 -23.94 -6.23
N THR A 155 6.92 -23.81 -5.77
CA THR A 155 6.27 -22.51 -5.54
C THR A 155 7.00 -21.72 -4.47
N LEU A 156 7.40 -22.37 -3.37
CA LEU A 156 8.17 -21.71 -2.31
C LEU A 156 9.55 -21.26 -2.79
N SER A 157 10.19 -22.03 -3.67
CA SER A 157 11.47 -21.68 -4.27
C SER A 157 11.36 -20.55 -5.30
N ALA A 158 10.17 -20.32 -5.88
CA ALA A 158 9.92 -19.26 -6.84
C ALA A 158 9.56 -17.90 -6.23
N VAL A 159 9.25 -17.84 -4.93
CA VAL A 159 8.80 -16.62 -4.23
C VAL A 159 9.87 -16.13 -3.25
N HIS A 160 10.43 -14.97 -3.55
CA HIS A 160 11.44 -14.31 -2.70
C HIS A 160 10.89 -12.99 -2.15
N LEU A 161 10.85 -12.86 -0.83
CA LEU A 161 10.32 -11.66 -0.16
C LEU A 161 11.42 -11.00 0.68
N PHE A 162 11.67 -9.72 0.42
CA PHE A 162 12.75 -8.96 1.07
C PHE A 162 12.27 -7.67 1.73
N CYS A 163 12.97 -7.30 2.80
CA CYS A 163 12.87 -5.98 3.41
C CYS A 163 13.84 -5.03 2.71
N ALA A 164 13.35 -4.15 1.85
CA ALA A 164 14.19 -3.24 1.06
C ALA A 164 13.41 -1.98 0.65
N ASP A 165 14.13 -0.87 0.47
CA ASP A 165 13.56 0.34 -0.10
C ASP A 165 13.53 0.23 -1.63
N ALA A 166 12.34 -0.04 -2.18
CA ALA A 166 12.12 -0.14 -3.61
C ALA A 166 12.44 1.15 -4.38
N ALA A 167 12.36 2.31 -3.73
CA ALA A 167 12.67 3.61 -4.36
C ALA A 167 14.16 3.84 -4.53
N ARG A 168 15.01 3.04 -3.86
CA ARG A 168 16.47 3.21 -3.81
C ARG A 168 17.22 1.91 -4.13
N PRO A 169 17.19 1.44 -5.40
CA PRO A 169 17.89 0.23 -5.82
C PRO A 169 19.40 0.20 -5.50
N GLU A 170 20.03 1.36 -5.43
CA GLU A 170 21.45 1.51 -5.06
C GLU A 170 21.77 1.11 -3.62
N THR A 171 20.75 0.99 -2.76
CA THR A 171 20.91 0.60 -1.36
C THR A 171 20.75 -0.90 -1.12
N TRP A 172 20.37 -1.65 -2.16
CA TRP A 172 20.13 -3.08 -2.03
C TRP A 172 21.43 -3.84 -1.80
N ASN A 173 21.37 -4.83 -0.91
CA ASN A 173 22.48 -5.74 -0.73
C ASN A 173 22.57 -6.71 -1.92
N ARG A 174 23.68 -7.44 -1.99
CA ARG A 174 23.96 -8.40 -3.07
C ARG A 174 22.84 -9.41 -3.29
N GLN A 175 22.28 -9.98 -2.23
CA GLN A 175 21.22 -11.01 -2.34
C GLN A 175 19.96 -10.45 -2.99
N ILE A 176 19.54 -9.25 -2.60
CA ILE A 176 18.36 -8.59 -3.17
C ILE A 176 18.62 -8.27 -4.64
N SER A 177 19.79 -7.66 -4.94
CA SER A 177 20.16 -7.31 -6.31
C SER A 177 20.22 -8.53 -7.23
N GLU A 178 20.86 -9.62 -6.81
CA GLU A 178 20.93 -10.86 -7.59
C GLU A 178 19.54 -11.49 -7.80
N SER A 179 18.68 -11.47 -6.76
CA SER A 179 17.30 -11.98 -6.87
C SER A 179 16.47 -11.16 -7.86
N VAL A 180 16.56 -9.83 -7.80
CA VAL A 180 15.85 -8.94 -8.73
C VAL A 180 16.41 -9.07 -10.15
N GLU A 181 17.73 -9.09 -10.32
CA GLU A 181 18.36 -9.21 -11.64
C GLU A 181 18.06 -10.57 -12.30
N SER A 182 17.85 -11.64 -11.53
CA SER A 182 17.43 -12.94 -12.07
C SER A 182 16.08 -12.91 -12.81
N LEU A 183 15.22 -11.92 -12.54
CA LEU A 183 13.97 -11.72 -13.28
C LEU A 183 14.19 -11.33 -14.74
N SER A 184 15.39 -10.89 -15.11
CA SER A 184 15.77 -10.56 -16.50
C SER A 184 16.07 -11.80 -17.35
N ASP A 185 16.04 -13.02 -16.78
CA ASP A 185 16.34 -14.26 -17.51
C ASP A 185 15.47 -14.39 -18.77
N GLN A 186 16.08 -14.78 -19.88
CA GLN A 186 15.43 -14.92 -21.18
C GLN A 186 14.38 -16.04 -21.21
N ALA A 187 14.38 -16.95 -20.23
CA ALA A 187 13.34 -17.95 -20.04
C ALA A 187 11.98 -17.34 -19.71
N PHE A 188 11.93 -16.11 -19.19
CA PHE A 188 10.69 -15.36 -18.96
C PHE A 188 10.28 -14.60 -20.21
N SER A 189 9.12 -14.95 -20.77
CA SER A 189 8.52 -14.26 -21.92
C SER A 189 7.86 -12.95 -21.49
N GLU A 190 7.28 -12.94 -20.29
CA GLU A 190 6.63 -11.77 -19.69
C GLU A 190 7.32 -11.38 -18.40
N ARG A 191 7.59 -10.08 -18.25
CA ARG A 191 8.24 -9.50 -17.07
C ARG A 191 7.48 -8.27 -16.65
N TRP A 192 7.14 -8.19 -15.37
CA TRP A 192 6.27 -7.13 -14.86
C TRP A 192 6.82 -6.50 -13.59
N LEU A 193 6.82 -5.17 -13.57
CA LEU A 193 6.88 -4.37 -12.36
C LEU A 193 5.46 -4.13 -11.89
N LEU A 194 5.11 -4.65 -10.71
CA LEU A 194 3.84 -4.42 -10.04
C LEU A 194 4.01 -3.41 -8.91
N ALA A 195 3.12 -2.44 -8.82
CA ALA A 195 3.01 -1.56 -7.65
C ALA A 195 1.54 -1.27 -7.34
N LEU A 196 0.99 -1.94 -6.34
CA LEU A 196 -0.41 -1.78 -5.96
C LEU A 196 -0.54 -0.78 -4.81
N ASP A 197 -1.03 0.43 -5.11
CA ASP A 197 -1.39 1.43 -4.09
C ASP A 197 -0.27 1.82 -3.12
N CYS A 198 0.94 2.01 -3.66
CA CYS A 198 2.12 2.28 -2.84
C CYS A 198 3.09 3.31 -3.44
N ILE A 199 3.13 3.45 -4.77
CA ILE A 199 4.26 4.11 -5.45
C ILE A 199 4.31 5.62 -5.22
N TYR A 200 3.18 6.24 -4.91
CA TYR A 200 3.08 7.63 -4.50
C TYR A 200 3.80 7.94 -3.18
N HIS A 201 4.16 6.94 -2.38
CA HIS A 201 4.97 7.10 -1.16
C HIS A 201 6.49 7.09 -1.40
N PHE A 202 6.95 6.80 -2.61
CA PHE A 202 8.36 6.51 -2.89
C PHE A 202 9.24 7.76 -2.76
N LYS A 203 10.35 7.64 -2.02
CA LYS A 203 11.29 8.74 -1.76
C LYS A 203 12.72 8.36 -2.16
N PRO A 204 13.47 9.26 -2.82
CA PRO A 204 13.07 10.62 -3.22
C PRO A 204 12.21 10.66 -4.49
N SER A 205 12.14 9.56 -5.25
CA SER A 205 11.40 9.45 -6.51
C SER A 205 11.13 7.97 -6.83
N ARG A 206 10.13 7.71 -7.67
CA ARG A 206 9.89 6.40 -8.30
C ARG A 206 10.69 6.16 -9.59
N LYS A 207 11.34 7.20 -10.13
CA LYS A 207 12.15 7.10 -11.36
C LYS A 207 13.23 5.99 -11.30
N PRO A 208 14.00 5.81 -10.21
CA PRO A 208 15.06 4.80 -10.19
C PRO A 208 14.55 3.37 -10.42
N VAL A 209 13.43 3.00 -9.82
CA VAL A 209 12.87 1.65 -10.00
C VAL A 209 12.21 1.47 -11.37
N PHE A 210 11.61 2.52 -11.93
CA PHE A 210 11.13 2.50 -13.31
C PHE A 210 12.28 2.32 -14.31
N GLN A 211 13.38 3.05 -14.13
CA GLN A 211 14.58 2.91 -14.96
C GLN A 211 15.20 1.51 -14.81
N LEU A 212 15.25 0.95 -13.60
CA LEU A 212 15.68 -0.42 -13.38
C LEU A 212 14.82 -1.41 -14.19
N ALA A 213 13.50 -1.28 -14.11
CA ALA A 213 12.56 -2.14 -14.81
C ALA A 213 12.79 -2.14 -16.32
N THR A 214 12.98 -0.98 -16.94
CA THR A 214 13.16 -0.90 -18.40
C THR A 214 14.59 -1.22 -18.84
N SER A 215 15.61 -0.77 -18.10
CA SER A 215 17.01 -0.86 -18.54
C SER A 215 17.70 -2.18 -18.21
N LYS A 216 17.34 -2.82 -17.09
CA LYS A 216 17.93 -4.08 -16.65
C LYS A 216 16.98 -5.26 -16.80
N LEU A 217 15.72 -5.07 -16.44
CA LEU A 217 14.76 -6.18 -16.39
C LEU A 217 13.99 -6.35 -17.69
N HIS A 218 13.93 -5.33 -18.54
CA HIS A 218 13.01 -5.30 -19.69
C HIS A 218 11.57 -5.63 -19.29
N ALA A 219 11.15 -5.12 -18.14
CA ALA A 219 9.86 -5.38 -17.54
C ALA A 219 8.84 -4.31 -17.93
N ASN A 220 7.64 -4.78 -18.27
CA ASN A 220 6.43 -3.99 -18.41
C ASN A 220 5.99 -3.44 -17.05
N LEU A 221 5.09 -2.47 -17.06
CA LEU A 221 4.56 -1.83 -15.87
C LEU A 221 3.08 -2.12 -15.71
N MET A 222 2.66 -2.51 -14.51
CA MET A 222 1.26 -2.51 -14.11
C MET A 222 1.15 -1.98 -12.68
N LEU A 223 0.34 -0.96 -12.47
CA LEU A 223 0.21 -0.36 -11.15
C LEU A 223 -1.15 0.31 -10.94
N PHE A 224 -1.43 0.59 -9.68
CA PHE A 224 -2.46 1.55 -9.28
C PHE A 224 -1.79 2.78 -8.68
N ASP A 225 -2.29 3.98 -9.00
CA ASP A 225 -1.81 5.23 -8.43
C ASP A 225 -2.91 6.29 -8.29
N LEU A 226 -2.55 7.37 -7.59
CA LEU A 226 -3.33 8.57 -7.39
C LEU A 226 -2.69 9.73 -8.16
N ILE A 227 -3.45 10.37 -9.04
CA ILE A 227 -2.97 11.51 -9.86
C ILE A 227 -3.81 12.76 -9.63
N LEU A 228 -3.27 13.93 -9.93
CA LEU A 228 -4.03 15.18 -9.92
C LEU A 228 -4.91 15.28 -11.16
N ASN A 229 -6.15 15.71 -10.95
CA ASN A 229 -7.00 16.22 -12.01
C ASN A 229 -6.53 17.63 -12.38
N ASP A 230 -5.97 17.79 -13.57
CA ASP A 230 -5.47 19.07 -14.07
C ASP A 230 -6.58 20.08 -14.43
N GLN A 231 -7.84 19.61 -14.51
CA GLN A 231 -9.02 20.44 -14.67
C GLN A 231 -9.65 20.88 -13.34
N ALA A 232 -9.11 20.42 -12.20
CA ALA A 232 -9.64 20.81 -10.90
C ALA A 232 -9.35 22.28 -10.57
N SER A 233 -10.11 22.84 -9.62
CA SER A 233 -9.91 24.23 -9.21
C SER A 233 -8.50 24.43 -8.63
N ALA A 234 -7.90 25.61 -8.86
CA ALA A 234 -6.58 25.92 -8.30
C ALA A 234 -6.54 25.83 -6.77
N LYS A 235 -7.68 26.08 -6.10
CA LYS A 235 -7.83 25.90 -4.65
C LYS A 235 -7.74 24.43 -4.27
N ASP A 236 -8.47 23.56 -4.95
CA ASP A 236 -8.44 22.12 -4.65
C ASP A 236 -7.05 21.54 -4.94
N ILE A 237 -6.41 21.92 -6.06
CA ILE A 237 -5.04 21.50 -6.38
C ILE A 237 -4.07 21.94 -5.28
N PHE A 238 -4.20 23.18 -4.80
CA PHE A 238 -3.39 23.66 -3.68
C PHE A 238 -3.61 22.83 -2.41
N PHE A 239 -4.87 22.53 -2.06
CA PHE A 239 -5.18 21.66 -0.91
C PHE A 239 -4.66 20.23 -1.09
N ALA A 240 -4.76 19.64 -2.28
CA ALA A 240 -4.25 18.30 -2.56
C ALA A 240 -2.72 18.23 -2.36
N ARG A 241 -2.00 19.29 -2.72
CA ARG A 241 -0.56 19.42 -2.43
C ARG A 241 -0.24 19.58 -0.94
N LEU A 242 -1.14 20.15 -0.13
CA LEU A 242 -0.97 20.18 1.33
C LEU A 242 -1.26 18.81 1.94
N VAL A 243 -2.27 18.10 1.44
CA VAL A 243 -2.61 16.74 1.88
C VAL A 243 -1.44 15.78 1.66
N SER A 244 -0.71 15.88 0.54
CA SER A 244 0.45 15.00 0.30
C SER A 244 1.51 15.12 1.41
N ILE A 245 1.72 16.32 1.96
CA ILE A 245 2.63 16.55 3.11
C ILE A 245 2.11 15.86 4.36
N ILE A 246 0.81 15.96 4.64
CA ILE A 246 0.16 15.32 5.80
C ILE A 246 0.24 13.79 5.68
N MET A 247 0.02 13.25 4.48
CA MET A 247 0.19 11.84 4.14
C MET A 247 1.66 11.39 4.12
N ARG A 248 2.61 12.28 4.46
CA ARG A 248 4.05 12.05 4.42
C ARG A 248 4.55 11.57 3.06
N CYS A 249 3.84 11.89 1.99
CA CYS A 249 4.26 11.66 0.62
C CYS A 249 5.26 12.74 0.18
N PRO A 250 6.13 12.47 -0.80
CA PRO A 250 6.87 13.52 -1.51
C PRO A 250 5.99 14.71 -1.96
N VAL A 251 6.54 15.93 -1.97
CA VAL A 251 5.81 17.17 -2.30
C VAL A 251 5.23 17.17 -3.72
N LYS A 252 5.84 16.41 -4.64
CA LYS A 252 5.40 16.26 -6.04
C LYS A 252 4.82 14.87 -6.33
N THR A 253 4.26 14.23 -5.31
CA THR A 253 3.69 12.89 -5.42
C THR A 253 2.52 12.82 -6.41
N PHE A 254 1.53 13.69 -6.25
CA PHE A 254 0.39 13.72 -7.16
C PHE A 254 0.80 14.51 -8.40
N MET A 255 1.13 13.77 -9.47
CA MET A 255 1.42 14.31 -10.79
C MET A 255 0.13 14.41 -11.60
N THR A 256 0.06 15.30 -12.58
CA THR A 256 -1.02 15.25 -13.59
C THR A 256 -0.79 14.10 -14.55
N GLU A 257 -1.83 13.70 -15.31
CA GLU A 257 -1.68 12.65 -16.33
C GLU A 257 -0.57 12.95 -17.36
N PRO A 258 -0.48 14.17 -17.96
CA PRO A 258 0.61 14.51 -18.87
C PRO A 258 2.00 14.38 -18.22
N GLU A 259 2.16 14.89 -17.00
CA GLU A 259 3.43 14.79 -16.26
C GLU A 259 3.80 13.32 -15.97
N TYR A 260 2.80 12.50 -15.65
CA TYR A 260 2.98 11.07 -15.39
C TYR A 260 3.44 10.34 -16.65
N ARG A 261 2.75 10.55 -17.78
CA ARG A 261 3.09 9.96 -19.09
C ARG A 261 4.51 10.33 -19.50
N GLN A 262 4.86 11.61 -19.40
CA GLN A 262 6.20 12.09 -19.68
C GLN A 262 7.25 11.38 -18.80
N GLN A 263 6.97 11.22 -17.51
CA GLN A 263 7.89 10.52 -16.61
C GLN A 263 8.11 9.05 -17.00
N LEU A 264 7.06 8.34 -17.43
CA LEU A 264 7.19 6.96 -17.89
C LEU A 264 8.03 6.88 -19.18
N GLU A 265 7.79 7.78 -20.12
CA GLU A 265 8.58 7.88 -21.35
C GLU A 265 10.06 8.16 -21.05
N GLU A 266 10.34 9.12 -20.17
CA GLU A 266 11.71 9.43 -19.69
C GLU A 266 12.39 8.23 -19.03
N CYS A 267 11.61 7.32 -18.43
CA CYS A 267 12.11 6.09 -17.83
C CYS A 267 12.24 4.93 -18.82
N GLY A 268 11.91 5.11 -20.10
CA GLY A 268 12.10 4.10 -21.15
C GLY A 268 10.87 3.25 -21.48
N PHE A 269 9.69 3.63 -21.01
CA PHE A 269 8.43 3.01 -21.47
C PHE A 269 8.00 3.58 -22.83
N GLU A 270 7.30 2.78 -23.63
CA GLU A 270 6.83 3.16 -24.96
C GLU A 270 5.58 4.06 -24.86
N PRO A 271 5.60 5.30 -25.37
CA PRO A 271 4.50 6.26 -25.19
C PRO A 271 3.13 5.75 -25.65
N GLU A 272 3.10 5.10 -26.83
CA GLU A 272 1.86 4.58 -27.44
C GLU A 272 1.27 3.40 -26.67
N SER A 273 2.07 2.74 -25.81
CA SER A 273 1.62 1.62 -24.98
C SER A 273 1.03 2.07 -23.63
N ILE A 274 1.16 3.35 -23.26
CA ILE A 274 0.77 3.84 -21.94
C ILE A 274 -0.76 3.94 -21.87
N VAL A 275 -1.35 3.05 -21.09
CA VAL A 275 -2.77 3.08 -20.71
C VAL A 275 -2.89 3.69 -19.31
N MET A 276 -3.74 4.70 -19.18
CA MET A 276 -4.15 5.26 -17.90
C MET A 276 -5.67 5.17 -17.80
N ARG A 277 -6.16 4.17 -17.07
CA ARG A 277 -7.60 3.92 -16.90
C ARG A 277 -8.06 4.52 -15.58
N GLU A 278 -8.88 5.56 -15.67
CA GLU A 278 -9.51 6.17 -14.50
C GLU A 278 -10.59 5.23 -13.93
N ILE A 279 -10.53 5.01 -12.62
CA ILE A 279 -11.46 4.15 -11.86
C ILE A 279 -12.01 4.85 -10.60
N THR A 280 -11.89 6.18 -10.52
CA THR A 280 -12.25 7.00 -9.35
C THR A 280 -13.65 6.67 -8.78
N ASP A 281 -14.64 6.47 -9.64
CA ASP A 281 -16.03 6.17 -9.30
C ASP A 281 -16.22 4.84 -8.54
N HIS A 282 -15.22 3.98 -8.56
CA HIS A 282 -15.28 2.65 -7.97
C HIS A 282 -14.36 2.51 -6.75
N VAL A 283 -13.73 3.60 -6.28
CA VAL A 283 -12.68 3.54 -5.26
C VAL A 283 -13.08 4.30 -3.99
N PHE A 284 -13.10 5.64 -4.05
CA PHE A 284 -13.07 6.46 -2.84
C PHE A 284 -14.34 6.38 -1.99
N SER A 285 -15.51 6.48 -2.62
CA SER A 285 -16.80 6.41 -1.92
C SER A 285 -17.02 5.04 -1.27
N GLY A 286 -16.60 3.96 -1.93
CA GLY A 286 -16.66 2.60 -1.39
C GLY A 286 -15.82 2.43 -0.14
N LEU A 287 -14.55 2.89 -0.17
CA LEU A 287 -13.65 2.83 0.97
C LEU A 287 -14.13 3.68 2.14
N ALA A 288 -14.57 4.91 1.87
CA ALA A 288 -15.13 5.78 2.89
C ALA A 288 -16.36 5.13 3.56
N GLY A 289 -17.25 4.56 2.75
CA GLY A 289 -18.43 3.84 3.25
C GLY A 289 -18.05 2.62 4.10
N PHE A 290 -17.03 1.86 3.72
CA PHE A 290 -16.53 0.76 4.54
C PHE A 290 -15.96 1.23 5.88
N ILE A 291 -15.09 2.25 5.88
CA ILE A 291 -14.52 2.80 7.12
C ILE A 291 -15.63 3.28 8.04
N GLN A 292 -16.66 3.95 7.51
CA GLN A 292 -17.81 4.40 8.29
C GLN A 292 -18.57 3.22 8.94
N ARG A 293 -18.89 2.18 8.17
CA ARG A 293 -19.58 0.99 8.68
C ARG A 293 -18.75 0.25 9.73
N GLN A 294 -17.46 0.08 9.45
CA GLN A 294 -16.53 -0.61 10.35
C GLN A 294 -16.34 0.18 11.66
N ASP A 295 -16.28 1.51 11.60
CA ASP A 295 -16.23 2.34 12.81
C ASP A 295 -17.51 2.21 13.64
N ALA A 296 -18.69 2.23 12.99
CA ALA A 296 -19.96 2.07 13.68
C ALA A 296 -20.05 0.70 14.38
N ALA A 297 -19.64 -0.38 13.70
CA ALA A 297 -19.62 -1.72 14.27
C ALA A 297 -18.63 -1.84 15.45
N LEU A 298 -17.45 -1.21 15.36
CA LEU A 298 -16.45 -1.23 16.43
C LEU A 298 -16.83 -0.33 17.62
N ALA A 299 -17.58 0.75 17.37
CA ALA A 299 -18.06 1.66 18.40
C ALA A 299 -18.98 0.96 19.41
N GLU A 300 -19.71 -0.09 19.00
CA GLU A 300 -20.48 -0.96 19.91
C GLU A 300 -19.59 -1.58 21.01
N TYR A 301 -18.32 -1.79 20.71
CA TYR A 301 -17.32 -2.33 21.63
C TYR A 301 -16.42 -1.24 22.25
N SER A 302 -16.81 0.04 22.12
CA SER A 302 -15.99 1.20 22.51
C SER A 302 -14.60 1.22 21.85
N ILE A 303 -14.46 0.60 20.67
CA ILE A 303 -13.23 0.60 19.87
C ILE A 303 -13.37 1.67 18.79
N SER A 304 -12.39 2.57 18.71
CA SER A 304 -12.34 3.62 17.68
C SER A 304 -11.37 3.23 16.56
N LEU A 305 -11.74 3.49 15.31
CA LEU A 305 -10.81 3.38 14.18
C LEU A 305 -9.75 4.49 14.13
N GLY A 306 -9.82 5.49 15.02
CA GLY A 306 -8.79 6.50 15.18
C GLY A 306 -8.45 7.24 13.87
N GLY A 307 -7.19 7.15 13.43
CA GLY A 307 -6.68 7.83 12.23
C GLY A 307 -7.44 7.49 10.94
N PHE A 308 -8.07 6.32 10.85
CA PHE A 308 -8.87 5.96 9.67
C PHE A 308 -10.11 6.84 9.49
N LYS A 309 -10.63 7.49 10.55
CA LYS A 309 -11.69 8.52 10.40
C LYS A 309 -11.24 9.74 9.60
N LEU A 310 -9.98 10.12 9.76
CA LEU A 310 -9.39 11.20 8.98
C LEU A 310 -9.21 10.76 7.52
N ALA A 311 -8.80 9.51 7.31
CA ALA A 311 -8.71 8.92 5.98
C ALA A 311 -10.09 8.87 5.30
N GLN A 312 -11.15 8.45 6.00
CA GLN A 312 -12.53 8.47 5.48
C GLN A 312 -12.92 9.86 4.96
N ARG A 313 -12.78 10.90 5.79
CA ARG A 313 -13.10 12.28 5.39
C ARG A 313 -12.28 12.76 4.21
N LEU A 314 -11.02 12.32 4.12
CA LEU A 314 -10.15 12.63 3.00
C LEU A 314 -10.65 11.97 1.71
N PHE A 315 -11.01 10.69 1.75
CA PHE A 315 -11.54 9.97 0.59
C PHE A 315 -12.92 10.51 0.16
N GLU A 316 -13.80 10.88 1.10
CA GLU A 316 -15.05 11.58 0.79
C GLU A 316 -14.81 12.93 0.08
N TRP A 317 -13.76 13.64 0.49
CA TRP A 317 -13.38 14.89 -0.18
C TRP A 317 -12.80 14.63 -1.57
N PHE A 318 -11.93 13.64 -1.75
CA PHE A 318 -11.43 13.25 -3.07
C PHE A 318 -12.57 12.86 -4.00
N ASP A 319 -13.54 12.06 -3.54
CA ASP A 319 -14.70 11.66 -4.33
C ASP A 319 -15.56 12.85 -4.74
N ARG A 320 -15.86 13.76 -3.81
CA ARG A 320 -16.71 14.93 -4.10
C ARG A 320 -16.02 15.98 -4.98
N SER A 321 -14.75 16.26 -4.72
CA SER A 321 -14.01 17.33 -5.41
C SER A 321 -13.43 16.88 -6.75
N ARG A 322 -13.23 15.57 -6.94
CA ARG A 322 -12.54 14.97 -8.10
C ARG A 322 -11.16 15.59 -8.36
N VAL A 323 -10.52 16.15 -7.33
CA VAL A 323 -9.19 16.76 -7.43
C VAL A 323 -8.09 15.71 -7.59
N VAL A 324 -8.29 14.55 -6.99
CA VAL A 324 -7.44 13.36 -7.15
C VAL A 324 -8.25 12.33 -7.91
N LYS A 325 -7.59 11.68 -8.88
CA LYS A 325 -8.14 10.56 -9.64
C LYS A 325 -7.45 9.27 -9.21
N ALA A 326 -8.23 8.20 -9.09
CA ALA A 326 -7.72 6.87 -8.89
C ALA A 326 -7.50 6.24 -10.27
N VAL A 327 -6.27 5.84 -10.60
CA VAL A 327 -5.92 5.36 -11.95
C VAL A 327 -5.17 4.04 -11.91
N ILE A 328 -5.49 3.18 -12.87
CA ILE A 328 -4.66 2.02 -13.21
C ILE A 328 -3.75 2.45 -14.35
N VAL A 329 -2.46 2.19 -14.21
CA VAL A 329 -1.46 2.54 -15.21
C VAL A 329 -0.77 1.29 -15.71
N VAL A 330 -0.75 1.12 -17.02
CA VAL A 330 -0.05 0.03 -17.71
C VAL A 330 0.84 0.64 -18.77
N ALA A 331 2.06 0.13 -18.89
CA ALA A 331 2.97 0.55 -19.95
C ALA A 331 3.90 -0.61 -20.36
N ARG A 332 4.29 -0.66 -21.63
CA ARG A 332 5.26 -1.64 -22.14
C ARG A 332 6.65 -1.02 -22.19
N ALA A 333 7.66 -1.80 -21.85
CA ALA A 333 9.05 -1.37 -22.03
C ALA A 333 9.37 -1.32 -23.52
N LYS A 334 10.14 -0.31 -23.96
CA LYS A 334 10.60 -0.24 -25.36
C LYS A 334 11.40 -1.51 -25.70
N GLN A 335 10.99 -2.23 -26.75
CA GLN A 335 11.79 -3.32 -27.30
C GLN A 335 13.08 -2.72 -27.89
N LYS A 336 14.21 -3.37 -27.62
CA LYS A 336 15.52 -2.97 -28.18
C LYS A 336 15.73 -3.58 -29.55
#